data_AF-A0A9P7WRG3-F1
#
_entry.id   AF-A0A9P7WRG3-F1
#
_cell.length_a   1.000
_cell.length_b   1.000
_cell.length_c   1.000
_cell.angle_alpha   90.00
_cell.angle_beta   90.00
_cell.angle_gamma   90.00
#
_symmetry.space_group_name_H-M   'P 1'
#
loop_
_entity.id
_entity.type
_entity.pdbx_description
1 polymer ?
#
loop_
_entity_poly.entity_id
_entity_poly.type
_entity_poly.pdbx_seq_one_letter_code
_entity_poly.pdbx_strand_id
1 'polypeptide(L)'
;EVGAPWEIRKVYDTYKKARRWYGKAGNYLVYQTKFYFSPDAGFGVVVLLTGRYRDAESITFKAIDIYQKAFDQHIASVTKDLYGGRWISDDKKSEVVTTVHEGSIWAVKLFLDGVDMFKLMEGPYPVSKRYGLWSTGRDDEFRIAFGRGQASGLCFQFWASFDPSYAQGFPIDLLLFEGVGAERKMKVPSVGATLKRVRR
;
A
#
# COMPACT_ATOMS: atom_id res chain seq x y z
N GLU A 1 0.12 19.74 27.22
CA GLU A 1 -1.09 19.35 26.48
C GLU A 1 -1.38 17.88 26.74
N VAL A 2 -2.64 17.54 27.04
CA VAL A 2 -3.09 16.16 27.18
C VAL A 2 -4.09 15.92 26.07
N GLY A 3 -3.79 14.99 25.16
CA GLY A 3 -4.69 14.64 24.05
C GLY A 3 -5.99 14.04 24.57
N ALA A 4 -7.11 14.33 23.91
CA ALA A 4 -8.37 13.67 24.23
C ALA A 4 -8.27 12.16 23.94
N PRO A 5 -8.83 11.28 24.79
CA PRO A 5 -8.92 9.86 24.46
C PRO A 5 -9.78 9.67 23.21
N TRP A 6 -9.26 8.91 22.25
CA TRP A 6 -9.96 8.57 21.01
C TRP A 6 -10.77 7.29 21.17
N GLU A 7 -11.98 7.27 20.61
CA GLU A 7 -12.69 6.02 20.38
C GLU A 7 -12.12 5.36 19.11
N ILE A 8 -11.63 4.13 19.24
CA ILE A 8 -11.04 3.40 18.11
C ILE A 8 -11.96 2.24 17.73
N ARG A 9 -12.46 2.26 16.50
CA ARG A 9 -13.27 1.19 15.91
C ARG A 9 -12.49 0.50 14.79
N LYS A 10 -12.63 -0.82 14.68
CA LYS A 10 -12.10 -1.59 13.55
C LYS A 10 -13.21 -1.78 12.54
N VAL A 11 -13.04 -1.26 11.34
CA VAL A 11 -13.96 -1.44 10.21
C VAL A 11 -13.20 -2.18 9.12
N TYR A 12 -13.83 -3.15 8.48
CA TYR A 12 -13.21 -3.89 7.39
C TYR A 12 -13.43 -3.13 6.09
N ASP A 13 -12.38 -3.01 5.30
CA ASP A 13 -12.46 -2.42 3.96
C ASP A 13 -13.03 -3.43 2.94
N THR A 14 -13.14 -3.00 1.68
CA THR A 14 -13.69 -3.82 0.58
C THR A 14 -12.95 -5.15 0.40
N TYR A 15 -11.69 -5.20 0.83
CA TYR A 15 -10.79 -6.35 0.73
C TYR A 15 -10.64 -7.10 2.05
N LYS A 16 -11.56 -6.87 3.01
CA LYS A 16 -11.58 -7.49 4.34
C LYS A 16 -10.34 -7.17 5.20
N LYS A 17 -9.63 -6.08 4.90
CA LYS A 17 -8.53 -5.60 5.75
C LYS A 17 -9.10 -4.73 6.86
N ALA A 18 -8.72 -5.01 8.11
CA ALA A 18 -9.17 -4.23 9.24
C ALA A 18 -8.47 -2.86 9.25
N ARG A 19 -9.25 -1.79 9.14
CA ARG A 19 -8.80 -0.41 9.27
C ARG A 19 -9.24 0.19 10.59
N ARG A 20 -8.39 1.04 11.16
CA ARG A 20 -8.69 1.78 12.38
C ARG A 20 -9.38 3.10 12.02
N TRP A 21 -10.52 3.31 12.66
CA TRP A 21 -11.30 4.53 12.60
C TRP A 21 -11.24 5.19 13.97
N TYR A 22 -10.77 6.43 13.99
CA TYR A 22 -10.58 7.25 15.17
C TYR A 22 -11.71 8.25 15.25
N GLY A 23 -12.37 8.35 16.39
CA GLY A 23 -13.51 9.23 16.50
C GLY A 23 -13.84 9.65 17.90
N LYS A 24 -14.91 10.43 17.99
CA LYS A 24 -15.49 10.84 19.25
C LYS A 24 -16.99 11.04 19.09
N ALA A 25 -17.69 10.77 20.18
CA ALA A 25 -19.12 10.93 20.28
C ALA A 25 -19.51 12.03 21.28
N GLY A 26 -20.58 12.74 20.97
CA GLY A 26 -21.31 13.60 21.88
C GLY A 26 -22.80 13.27 21.83
N ASN A 27 -23.45 13.26 22.99
CA ASN A 27 -24.88 13.11 23.10
C ASN A 27 -25.38 14.05 24.19
N TYR A 28 -26.24 15.01 23.82
CA TYR A 28 -26.85 15.96 24.73
C TYR A 28 -28.31 16.20 24.35
N LEU A 29 -29.23 15.67 25.17
CA LEU A 29 -30.68 15.74 24.95
C LEU A 29 -31.09 15.21 23.56
N VAL A 30 -31.50 16.11 22.67
CA VAL A 30 -31.90 15.81 21.28
C VAL A 30 -30.76 15.99 20.29
N TYR A 31 -29.58 16.44 20.72
CA TYR A 31 -28.42 16.67 19.89
C TYR A 31 -27.47 15.48 19.97
N GLN A 32 -27.13 14.90 18.84
CA GLN A 32 -26.10 13.87 18.73
C GLN A 32 -25.03 14.29 17.75
N THR A 33 -23.78 14.13 18.15
CA THR A 33 -22.62 14.36 17.30
C THR A 33 -21.75 13.11 17.29
N LYS A 34 -21.37 12.68 16.09
CA LYS A 34 -20.44 11.59 15.89
C LYS A 34 -19.48 12.02 14.80
N PHE A 35 -18.20 11.82 15.02
CA PHE A 35 -17.25 11.88 13.92
C PHE A 35 -16.25 10.77 14.03
N TYR A 36 -15.91 10.18 12.89
CA TYR A 36 -14.86 9.19 12.76
C TYR A 36 -14.06 9.48 11.50
N PHE A 37 -12.75 9.29 11.56
CA PHE A 37 -11.85 9.43 10.41
C PHE A 37 -10.79 8.34 10.44
N SER A 38 -10.19 8.07 9.28
CA SER A 38 -9.07 7.14 9.15
C SER A 38 -7.96 7.82 8.36
N PRO A 39 -6.80 8.10 8.96
CA PRO A 39 -5.64 8.65 8.25
C PRO A 39 -5.26 7.78 7.05
N ASP A 40 -5.32 6.46 7.21
CA ASP A 40 -4.99 5.49 6.15
C ASP A 40 -6.01 5.49 5.00
N ALA A 41 -7.28 5.78 5.29
CA ALA A 41 -8.32 5.91 4.25
C ALA A 41 -8.34 7.29 3.60
N GLY A 42 -7.73 8.31 4.24
CA GLY A 42 -7.68 9.68 3.73
C GLY A 42 -9.02 10.44 3.83
N PHE A 43 -10.00 9.93 4.59
CA PHE A 43 -11.28 10.63 4.77
C PHE A 43 -11.89 10.40 6.17
N GLY A 44 -12.91 11.21 6.48
CA GLY A 44 -13.70 11.11 7.69
C GLY A 44 -15.16 11.47 7.45
N VAL A 45 -16.02 11.03 8.37
CA VAL A 45 -17.45 11.29 8.35
C VAL A 45 -17.82 11.99 9.65
N VAL A 46 -18.56 13.08 9.52
CA VAL A 46 -19.17 13.82 10.64
C VAL A 46 -20.68 13.73 10.49
N VAL A 47 -21.36 13.27 11.53
CA VAL A 47 -22.82 13.18 11.61
C VAL A 47 -23.29 14.06 12.76
N LEU A 48 -24.16 15.01 12.43
CA LEU A 48 -24.83 15.89 13.37
C LEU A 48 -26.34 15.61 13.25
N LEU A 49 -26.96 15.18 14.34
CA LEU A 49 -28.39 14.88 14.36
C LEU A 49 -29.08 15.70 15.44
N THR A 50 -30.27 16.16 15.10
CA THR A 50 -31.24 16.73 16.03
C THR A 50 -32.49 15.86 16.00
N GLY A 51 -32.91 15.32 17.14
CA GLY A 51 -34.16 14.58 17.25
C GLY A 51 -34.11 13.42 18.24
N ARG A 52 -35.14 12.58 18.18
CA ARG A 52 -35.29 11.41 19.07
C ARG A 52 -34.52 10.17 18.59
N TYR A 53 -33.92 10.22 17.40
CA TYR A 53 -33.13 9.12 16.88
C TYR A 53 -31.85 8.99 17.68
N ARG A 54 -31.66 7.82 18.33
CA ARG A 54 -30.61 7.65 19.33
C ARG A 54 -29.30 7.07 18.80
N ASP A 55 -29.29 6.60 17.55
CA ASP A 55 -28.20 5.80 17.00
C ASP A 55 -27.46 6.52 15.86
N ALA A 56 -26.94 7.72 16.14
CA ALA A 56 -26.05 8.43 15.20
C ALA A 56 -24.82 7.60 14.76
N GLU A 57 -24.41 6.60 15.56
CA GLU A 57 -23.27 5.74 15.26
C GLU A 57 -23.55 4.85 14.05
N SER A 58 -24.73 4.20 13.99
CA SER A 58 -25.10 3.37 12.84
C SER A 58 -25.13 4.17 11.53
N ILE A 59 -25.64 5.40 11.55
CA ILE A 59 -25.64 6.29 10.38
C ILE A 59 -24.21 6.60 9.96
N THR A 60 -23.34 6.89 10.93
CA THR A 60 -21.93 7.20 10.67
C THR A 60 -21.21 6.03 10.01
N PHE A 61 -21.33 4.82 10.58
CA PHE A 61 -20.67 3.63 10.01
C PHE A 61 -21.29 3.16 8.70
N LYS A 62 -22.60 3.37 8.49
CA LYS A 62 -23.24 3.12 7.20
C LYS A 62 -22.70 4.07 6.11
N ALA A 63 -22.50 5.34 6.45
CA ALA A 63 -21.86 6.28 5.53
C ALA A 63 -20.41 5.86 5.23
N ILE A 64 -19.63 5.50 6.26
CA ILE A 64 -18.27 4.98 6.10
C ILE A 64 -18.25 3.79 5.15
N ASP A 65 -19.12 2.79 5.35
CA ASP A 65 -19.17 1.59 4.51
C ASP A 65 -19.45 1.91 3.03
N ILE A 66 -20.40 2.82 2.77
CA ILE A 66 -20.74 3.27 1.41
C ILE A 66 -19.53 3.96 0.75
N TYR A 67 -18.93 4.93 1.44
CA TYR A 67 -17.83 5.72 0.86
C TYR A 67 -16.53 4.93 0.76
N GLN A 68 -16.21 4.11 1.76
CA GLN A 68 -14.98 3.30 1.79
C GLN A 68 -14.85 2.45 0.52
N LYS A 69 -15.96 1.86 0.05
CA LYS A 69 -15.96 1.05 -1.17
C LYS A 69 -15.56 1.85 -2.42
N ALA A 70 -16.08 3.07 -2.56
CA ALA A 70 -15.74 3.93 -3.69
C ALA A 70 -14.26 4.37 -3.62
N PHE A 71 -13.78 4.74 -2.43
CA PHE A 71 -12.38 5.11 -2.22
C PHE A 71 -11.42 3.94 -2.47
N ASP A 72 -11.72 2.73 -1.98
CA ASP A 72 -10.89 1.54 -2.19
C ASP A 72 -10.75 1.17 -3.67
N GLN A 73 -11.84 1.28 -4.43
CA GLN A 73 -11.83 1.03 -5.87
C GLN A 73 -11.03 2.11 -6.61
N HIS A 74 -11.21 3.37 -6.23
CA HIS A 74 -10.47 4.48 -6.83
C HIS A 74 -8.96 4.38 -6.53
N ILE A 75 -8.58 4.13 -5.28
CA ILE A 75 -7.18 3.92 -4.86
C ILE A 75 -6.58 2.75 -5.64
N ALA A 76 -7.27 1.61 -5.73
CA ALA A 76 -6.78 0.46 -6.50
C ALA A 76 -6.58 0.78 -7.99
N SER A 77 -7.50 1.54 -8.60
CA SER A 77 -7.37 1.97 -10.00
C SER A 77 -6.18 2.90 -10.20
N VAL A 78 -6.08 3.96 -9.39
CA VAL A 78 -4.98 4.93 -9.46
C VAL A 78 -3.64 4.24 -9.19
N THR A 79 -3.59 3.33 -8.21
CA THR A 79 -2.37 2.56 -7.89
C THR A 79 -1.95 1.68 -9.07
N LYS A 80 -2.91 1.05 -9.76
CA LYS A 80 -2.66 0.26 -10.97
C LYS A 80 -2.10 1.13 -12.09
N ASP A 81 -2.66 2.32 -12.27
CA ASP A 81 -2.20 3.26 -13.30
C ASP A 81 -0.82 3.83 -12.97
N LEU A 82 -0.54 4.14 -11.71
CA LEU A 82 0.73 4.72 -11.26
C LEU A 82 1.88 3.72 -11.19
N TYR A 83 1.61 2.50 -10.74
CA TYR A 83 2.67 1.55 -10.39
C TYR A 83 2.57 0.21 -11.11
N GLY A 84 1.41 -0.17 -11.64
CA GLY A 84 1.21 -1.47 -12.28
C GLY A 84 1.72 -1.51 -13.72
N GLY A 85 2.49 -2.53 -14.08
CA GLY A 85 2.93 -2.72 -15.46
C GLY A 85 4.25 -3.46 -15.58
N ARG A 86 4.74 -3.50 -16.82
CA ARG A 86 6.06 -4.03 -17.16
C ARG A 86 7.00 -2.86 -17.39
N TRP A 87 8.12 -2.83 -16.68
CA TRP A 87 9.12 -1.78 -16.69
C TRP A 87 10.42 -2.37 -17.23
N ILE A 88 10.99 -1.78 -18.26
CA ILE A 88 12.20 -2.32 -18.94
C ILE A 88 13.20 -1.18 -19.16
N SER A 89 14.49 -1.48 -18.99
CA SER A 89 15.59 -0.58 -19.34
C SER A 89 15.79 -0.49 -20.85
N ASP A 90 16.35 0.62 -21.35
CA ASP A 90 16.59 0.78 -22.78
C ASP A 90 17.54 -0.30 -23.35
N ASP A 91 18.48 -0.79 -22.54
CA ASP A 91 19.40 -1.88 -22.88
C ASP A 91 18.81 -3.29 -22.74
N LYS A 92 17.56 -3.40 -22.26
CA LYS A 92 16.82 -4.65 -21.99
C LYS A 92 17.49 -5.61 -21.00
N LYS A 93 18.51 -5.15 -20.25
CA LYS A 93 19.17 -5.97 -19.24
C LYS A 93 18.41 -6.02 -17.92
N SER A 94 17.59 -5.01 -17.65
CA SER A 94 16.77 -4.92 -16.44
C SER A 94 15.29 -4.86 -16.78
N GLU A 95 14.51 -5.67 -16.08
CA GLU A 95 13.06 -5.77 -16.21
C GLU A 95 12.41 -5.97 -14.85
N VAL A 96 11.40 -5.16 -14.54
CA VAL A 96 10.55 -5.32 -13.36
C VAL A 96 9.11 -5.41 -13.81
N VAL A 97 8.37 -6.38 -13.27
CA VAL A 97 6.93 -6.51 -13.52
C VAL A 97 6.18 -6.36 -12.21
N THR A 98 5.33 -5.34 -12.14
CA THR A 98 4.49 -5.03 -11.00
C THR A 98 3.02 -5.23 -11.33
N THR A 99 2.26 -5.73 -10.37
CA THR A 99 0.82 -5.95 -10.46
C THR A 99 0.13 -5.35 -9.24
N VAL A 100 -1.11 -4.92 -9.40
CA VAL A 100 -1.92 -4.41 -8.28
C VAL A 100 -3.07 -5.38 -8.03
N HIS A 101 -3.19 -5.82 -6.79
CA HIS A 101 -4.24 -6.72 -6.34
C HIS A 101 -4.78 -6.21 -5.01
N GLU A 102 -6.08 -5.93 -4.95
CA GLU A 102 -6.76 -5.50 -3.70
C GLU A 102 -6.10 -4.27 -3.05
N GLY A 103 -5.73 -3.28 -3.87
CA GLY A 103 -5.06 -2.05 -3.43
C GLY A 103 -3.61 -2.22 -3.01
N SER A 104 -3.03 -3.43 -3.09
CA SER A 104 -1.63 -3.69 -2.78
C SER A 104 -0.81 -3.89 -4.04
N ILE A 105 0.42 -3.39 -4.05
CA ILE A 105 1.35 -3.52 -5.18
C ILE A 105 2.25 -4.74 -4.94
N TRP A 106 2.46 -5.50 -5.99
CA TRP A 106 3.22 -6.75 -5.97
C TRP A 106 4.21 -6.83 -7.12
N ALA A 107 5.46 -7.15 -6.85
CA ALA A 107 6.46 -7.52 -7.85
C ALA A 107 6.32 -9.01 -8.19
N VAL A 108 6.22 -9.31 -9.47
CA VAL A 108 6.11 -10.68 -10.02
C VAL A 108 7.37 -11.07 -10.77
N LYS A 109 8.13 -10.08 -11.26
CA LYS A 109 9.44 -10.29 -11.89
C LYS A 109 10.39 -9.18 -11.45
N LEU A 110 11.60 -9.58 -11.06
CA LEU A 110 12.70 -8.68 -10.72
C LEU A 110 13.97 -9.23 -11.39
N PHE A 111 14.25 -8.73 -12.58
CA PHE A 111 15.42 -9.09 -13.36
C PHE A 111 16.30 -7.87 -13.48
N LEU A 112 17.49 -7.89 -12.90
CA LEU A 112 18.38 -6.73 -12.85
C LEU A 112 19.73 -7.12 -13.46
N ASP A 113 20.19 -6.34 -14.43
CA ASP A 113 21.46 -6.55 -15.16
C ASP A 113 21.71 -8.02 -15.59
N GLY A 114 20.70 -8.68 -16.18
CA GLY A 114 20.83 -10.07 -16.63
C GLY A 114 20.58 -11.13 -15.55
N VAL A 115 20.30 -10.74 -14.30
CA VAL A 115 20.13 -11.66 -13.18
C VAL A 115 18.69 -11.66 -12.68
N ASP A 116 18.09 -12.85 -12.55
CA ASP A 116 16.83 -13.02 -11.84
C ASP A 116 17.09 -12.94 -10.33
N MET A 117 16.74 -11.80 -9.74
CA MET A 117 17.01 -11.52 -8.34
C MET A 117 16.17 -12.37 -7.41
N PHE A 118 14.93 -12.72 -7.77
CA PHE A 118 14.13 -13.63 -6.94
C PHE A 118 14.75 -15.01 -6.91
N LYS A 119 15.26 -15.49 -8.06
CA LYS A 119 15.98 -16.77 -8.14
C LYS A 119 17.27 -16.74 -7.32
N LEU A 120 18.01 -15.63 -7.39
CA LEU A 120 19.26 -15.47 -6.66
C LEU A 120 19.04 -15.48 -5.14
N MET A 121 18.02 -14.79 -4.66
CA MET A 121 17.78 -14.57 -3.23
C MET A 121 17.09 -15.75 -2.53
N GLU A 122 16.13 -16.39 -3.19
CA GLU A 122 15.34 -17.49 -2.59
C GLU A 122 15.61 -18.87 -3.20
N GLY A 123 16.44 -18.95 -4.25
CA GLY A 123 16.65 -20.18 -5.00
C GLY A 123 15.48 -20.47 -5.97
N PRO A 124 15.22 -21.75 -6.29
CA PRO A 124 14.07 -22.12 -7.13
C PRO A 124 12.76 -21.68 -6.48
N TYR A 125 12.04 -20.75 -7.13
CA TYR A 125 10.76 -20.24 -6.65
C TYR A 125 9.64 -20.55 -7.65
N PRO A 126 8.38 -20.69 -7.19
CA PRO A 126 7.25 -20.78 -8.11
C PRO A 126 7.15 -19.48 -8.90
N VAL A 127 7.11 -19.55 -10.24
CA VAL A 127 6.95 -18.37 -11.12
C VAL A 127 5.68 -17.57 -10.79
N SER A 128 4.71 -18.18 -10.11
CA SER A 128 3.48 -17.54 -9.63
C SER A 128 3.63 -16.75 -8.32
N LYS A 129 4.78 -16.85 -7.64
CA LYS A 129 5.02 -16.15 -6.38
C LYS A 129 5.10 -14.64 -6.63
N ARG A 130 4.53 -13.89 -5.71
CA ARG A 130 4.48 -12.42 -5.74
C ARG A 130 5.12 -11.88 -4.48
N TYR A 131 5.86 -10.79 -4.61
CA TYR A 131 6.52 -10.11 -3.51
C TYR A 131 5.87 -8.76 -3.29
N GLY A 132 5.43 -8.48 -2.06
CA GLY A 132 4.79 -7.20 -1.76
C GLY A 132 5.77 -6.05 -1.92
N LEU A 133 5.33 -4.92 -2.48
CA LEU A 133 6.05 -3.66 -2.37
C LEU A 133 5.59 -2.95 -1.11
N TRP A 134 6.55 -2.61 -0.27
CA TRP A 134 6.35 -1.94 1.00
C TRP A 134 6.77 -0.48 0.90
N SER A 135 5.91 0.46 1.28
CA SER A 135 6.27 1.89 1.28
C SER A 135 7.28 2.19 2.39
N THR A 136 8.29 3.00 2.10
CA THR A 136 9.23 3.49 3.12
C THR A 136 8.70 4.68 3.92
N GLY A 137 7.47 5.12 3.62
CA GLY A 137 6.87 6.34 4.16
C GLY A 137 7.20 7.60 3.35
N ARG A 138 8.06 7.49 2.33
CA ARG A 138 8.28 8.54 1.33
C ARG A 138 7.43 8.27 0.09
N ASP A 139 7.02 9.34 -0.57
CA ASP A 139 6.27 9.25 -1.81
C ASP A 139 7.08 8.53 -2.88
N ASP A 140 6.40 7.65 -3.63
CA ASP A 140 6.98 6.91 -4.76
C ASP A 140 8.23 6.05 -4.43
N GLU A 141 8.49 5.75 -3.15
CA GLU A 141 9.61 4.94 -2.70
C GLU A 141 9.14 3.63 -2.04
N PHE A 142 9.64 2.51 -2.56
CA PHE A 142 9.22 1.18 -2.12
C PHE A 142 10.40 0.23 -1.91
N ARG A 143 10.25 -0.66 -0.93
CA ARG A 143 11.07 -1.85 -0.71
C ARG A 143 10.35 -3.08 -1.24
N ILE A 144 11.07 -3.95 -1.93
CA ILE A 144 10.57 -5.27 -2.25
C ILE A 144 10.71 -6.13 -1.01
N ALA A 145 9.60 -6.66 -0.55
CA ALA A 145 9.59 -7.43 0.66
C ALA A 145 9.98 -8.89 0.37
N PHE A 146 11.29 -9.09 0.26
CA PHE A 146 11.91 -10.41 0.20
C PHE A 146 11.56 -11.15 1.49
N GLY A 147 10.70 -12.16 1.41
CA GLY A 147 10.38 -12.99 2.57
C GLY A 147 11.56 -13.90 2.90
N ARG A 148 11.72 -14.26 4.17
CA ARG A 148 12.37 -15.52 4.51
C ARG A 148 11.28 -16.59 4.44
N GLY A 149 11.44 -17.58 3.57
CA GLY A 149 10.45 -18.64 3.38
C GLY A 149 9.94 -19.23 4.70
N GLN A 150 8.66 -19.61 4.73
CA GLN A 150 7.91 -20.21 5.85
C GLN A 150 7.81 -19.38 7.15
N ALA A 151 6.67 -18.67 7.26
CA ALA A 151 5.65 -18.87 8.29
C ALA A 151 6.07 -19.04 9.76
N SER A 152 7.11 -18.36 10.25
CA SER A 152 7.04 -17.93 11.64
C SER A 152 6.16 -16.68 11.64
N GLY A 153 5.04 -16.69 12.37
CA GLY A 153 4.08 -15.58 12.44
C GLY A 153 4.63 -14.27 13.03
N LEU A 154 5.93 -14.07 12.99
CA LEU A 154 6.65 -12.93 13.53
C LEU A 154 6.91 -11.93 12.41
N CYS A 155 6.14 -10.85 12.42
CA CYS A 155 6.33 -9.69 11.54
C CYS A 155 7.80 -9.25 11.49
N PHE A 156 8.52 -9.37 12.62
CA PHE A 156 9.94 -8.98 12.74
C PHE A 156 10.86 -9.64 11.72
N GLN A 157 10.64 -10.91 11.36
CA GLN A 157 11.53 -11.60 10.42
C GLN A 157 11.45 -11.04 9.00
N PHE A 158 10.27 -10.52 8.64
CA PHE A 158 10.03 -9.86 7.36
C PHE A 158 10.64 -8.46 7.32
N TRP A 159 10.59 -7.72 8.44
CA TRP A 159 11.29 -6.45 8.56
C TRP A 159 12.81 -6.63 8.53
N ALA A 160 13.32 -7.68 9.18
CA ALA A 160 14.74 -8.03 9.21
C ALA A 160 15.26 -8.63 7.89
N SER A 161 14.41 -8.75 6.87
CA SER A 161 14.80 -9.15 5.51
C SER A 161 14.71 -8.02 4.48
N PHE A 162 14.34 -6.80 4.90
CA PHE A 162 14.62 -5.62 4.10
C PHE A 162 16.12 -5.37 4.00
N ASP A 163 16.50 -4.71 2.90
CA ASP A 163 17.88 -4.44 2.53
C ASP A 163 18.76 -5.71 2.57
N PRO A 164 18.34 -6.82 1.93
CA PRO A 164 19.01 -8.10 2.10
C PRO A 164 20.44 -8.10 1.51
N SER A 165 20.73 -7.14 0.64
CA SER A 165 22.05 -6.86 0.07
C SER A 165 22.09 -5.45 -0.50
N TYR A 166 23.30 -4.95 -0.74
CA TYR A 166 23.56 -3.62 -1.29
C TYR A 166 24.42 -3.72 -2.54
N ALA A 167 24.16 -2.87 -3.52
CA ALA A 167 25.03 -2.66 -4.67
C ALA A 167 25.08 -1.16 -4.98
N GLN A 168 26.26 -0.65 -5.36
CA GLN A 168 26.48 0.78 -5.62
C GLN A 168 26.05 1.71 -4.47
N GLY A 169 26.09 1.23 -3.22
CA GLY A 169 25.65 2.00 -2.05
C GLY A 169 24.14 2.04 -1.81
N PHE A 170 23.34 1.34 -2.62
CA PHE A 170 21.88 1.28 -2.49
C PHE A 170 21.40 -0.16 -2.25
N PRO A 171 20.32 -0.36 -1.48
CA PRO A 171 19.71 -1.67 -1.33
C PRO A 171 19.17 -2.21 -2.65
N ILE A 172 19.34 -3.52 -2.88
CA ILE A 172 18.86 -4.18 -4.10
C ILE A 172 17.33 -4.27 -4.20
N ASP A 173 16.64 -4.09 -3.06
CA ASP A 173 15.19 -4.12 -2.93
C ASP A 173 14.54 -2.73 -3.14
N LEU A 174 15.34 -1.70 -3.40
CA LEU A 174 14.87 -0.33 -3.57
C LEU A 174 14.28 -0.13 -4.96
N LEU A 175 13.00 0.27 -5.01
CA LEU A 175 12.35 0.78 -6.20
C LEU A 175 11.91 2.23 -5.96
N LEU A 176 12.31 3.11 -6.87
CA LEU A 176 11.86 4.50 -6.88
C LEU A 176 11.02 4.74 -8.12
N PHE A 177 9.91 5.45 -7.99
CA PHE A 177 9.13 5.94 -9.12
C PHE A 177 9.33 7.44 -9.24
N GLU A 178 9.56 7.92 -10.47
CA GLU A 178 9.75 9.35 -10.71
C GLU A 178 8.97 9.78 -11.94
N GLY A 179 8.54 11.04 -11.94
CA GLY A 179 7.77 11.62 -13.02
C GLY A 179 6.27 11.31 -12.94
N VAL A 180 5.55 11.80 -13.96
CA VAL A 180 4.09 11.88 -13.95
C VAL A 180 3.50 11.21 -15.18
N GLY A 181 2.38 10.51 -14.99
CA GLY A 181 1.61 9.92 -16.07
C GLY A 181 2.41 8.91 -16.89
N ALA A 182 2.38 9.07 -18.21
CA ALA A 182 3.02 8.16 -19.15
C ALA A 182 4.56 8.20 -19.14
N GLU A 183 5.14 9.34 -18.75
CA GLU A 183 6.58 9.55 -18.66
C GLU A 183 7.17 9.08 -17.33
N ARG A 184 6.33 8.47 -16.46
CA ARG A 184 6.78 7.91 -15.19
C ARG A 184 7.81 6.82 -15.46
N LYS A 185 8.91 6.87 -14.73
CA LYS A 185 10.04 5.93 -14.79
C LYS A 185 10.18 5.24 -13.46
N MET A 186 10.66 4.01 -13.49
CA MET A 186 11.10 3.30 -12.30
C MET A 186 12.63 3.31 -12.26
N LYS A 187 13.23 3.85 -11.21
CA LYS A 187 14.66 3.74 -10.97
C LYS A 187 14.96 2.59 -10.02
N VAL A 188 16.03 1.88 -10.33
CA VAL A 188 16.61 0.83 -9.49
C VAL A 188 18.05 1.23 -9.20
N PRO A 189 18.29 2.02 -8.14
CA PRO A 189 19.59 2.65 -7.89
C PRO A 189 20.74 1.67 -7.72
N SER A 190 20.47 0.47 -7.19
CA SER A 190 21.47 -0.57 -6.94
C SER A 190 22.23 -1.04 -8.19
N VAL A 191 21.61 -0.90 -9.37
CA VAL A 191 22.20 -1.20 -10.68
C VAL A 191 22.27 0.02 -11.60
N GLY A 192 21.98 1.21 -11.09
CA GLY A 192 21.92 2.44 -11.89
C GLY A 192 20.87 2.41 -13.02
N ALA A 193 19.89 1.50 -12.96
CA ALA A 193 18.94 1.31 -14.04
C ALA A 193 17.79 2.30 -13.96
N THR A 194 17.39 2.83 -15.12
CA THR A 194 16.15 3.60 -15.30
C THR A 194 15.27 2.83 -16.26
N LEU A 195 14.10 2.43 -15.78
CA LEU A 195 13.15 1.57 -16.48
C LEU A 195 11.95 2.40 -16.94
N LYS A 196 11.52 2.18 -18.19
CA LYS A 196 10.33 2.78 -18.76
C LYS A 196 9.21 1.77 -18.82
N ARG A 197 7.97 2.23 -18.67
CA ARG A 197 6.80 1.36 -18.79
C ARG A 197 6.59 0.96 -20.25
N VAL A 198 6.49 -0.34 -20.50
CA VAL A 198 6.07 -0.87 -21.79
C VAL A 198 4.56 -0.75 -21.88
N ARG A 199 4.07 0.07 -22.81
CA ARG A 199 2.66 0.09 -23.17
C ARG A 199 2.32 -1.23 -23.86
N ARG A 200 1.26 -1.89 -23.39
CA ARG A 200 0.62 -2.99 -24.12
C ARG A 200 -0.08 -2.47 -25.35
#